data_AF-A0A949EWD1-F1
#
_entry.id   AF-A0A949EWD1-F1
#
_cell.length_a   1.000
_cell.length_b   1.000
_cell.length_c   1.000
_cell.angle_alpha   90.00
_cell.angle_beta   90.00
_cell.angle_gamma   90.00
#
_symmetry.space_group_name_H-M   'P 1'
#
loop_
_entity.id
_entity.type
_entity.pdbx_description
1 polymer ?
#
loop_
_entity_poly.entity_id
_entity_poly.type
_entity_poly.pdbx_seq_one_letter_code
_entity_poly.pdbx_strand_id
1 'polypeptide(L)'
;MIGGFQNITKIPELKKRILFTLFMLAVYRVGCHIPTPGIDGAALSAFFSDKQGSLFGLFDMFSGGALSNMSVMALGIMPYISSSIILQLLTVVIPHLEKLKKEGEQGRKKITQYTRYGTVILSIVQGFGIAVGLENMSSPGGAMIVPVGGWGFRLLTVITLTAGTAFLMWLGE
;
A
#
# COMPACT_ATOMS: atom_id res chain seq x y z
N MET A 1 -22.27 -12.35 -24.00
CA MET A 1 -21.13 -12.10 -23.06
C MET A 1 -20.01 -13.14 -23.19
N ILE A 2 -20.31 -14.42 -23.45
CA ILE A 2 -19.28 -15.49 -23.56
C ILE A 2 -18.36 -15.35 -24.80
N GLY A 3 -18.89 -14.89 -25.94
CA GLY A 3 -18.09 -14.68 -27.16
C GLY A 3 -16.99 -13.61 -27.05
N GLY A 4 -17.15 -12.65 -26.12
CA GLY A 4 -16.11 -11.66 -25.83
C GLY A 4 -14.87 -12.30 -25.20
N PHE A 5 -15.07 -13.20 -24.22
CA PHE A 5 -13.98 -13.93 -23.55
C PHE A 5 -13.23 -14.90 -24.48
N GLN A 6 -13.90 -15.50 -25.46
CA GLN A 6 -13.24 -16.38 -26.45
C GLN A 6 -12.38 -15.63 -27.48
N ASN A 7 -12.66 -14.33 -27.70
CA ASN A 7 -11.88 -13.50 -28.61
C ASN A 7 -10.64 -12.89 -27.93
N ILE A 8 -10.61 -12.83 -26.60
CA ILE A 8 -9.45 -12.36 -25.81
C ILE A 8 -8.19 -13.18 -26.13
N THR A 9 -8.32 -14.50 -26.25
CA THR A 9 -7.19 -15.39 -26.54
C THR A 9 -6.76 -15.39 -28.01
N LYS A 10 -7.61 -14.87 -28.91
CA LYS A 10 -7.35 -14.78 -30.35
C LYS A 10 -6.62 -13.50 -30.75
N ILE A 11 -6.78 -12.42 -29.98
CA ILE A 11 -6.11 -11.14 -30.23
C ILE A 11 -4.76 -11.15 -29.49
N PRO A 12 -3.61 -11.24 -30.20
CA PRO A 12 -2.30 -11.39 -29.56
C PRO A 12 -1.93 -10.20 -28.66
N GLU A 13 -2.37 -8.99 -29.02
CA GLU A 13 -2.15 -7.80 -28.18
C GLU A 13 -2.91 -7.89 -26.84
N LEU A 14 -4.18 -8.33 -26.86
CA LEU A 14 -4.99 -8.44 -25.65
C LEU A 14 -4.44 -9.53 -24.73
N LYS A 15 -4.06 -10.68 -25.30
CA LYS A 15 -3.38 -11.77 -24.58
C LYS A 15 -2.10 -11.27 -23.90
N LYS A 16 -1.27 -10.48 -24.58
CA LYS A 16 -0.03 -9.93 -24.02
C LYS A 16 -0.30 -8.98 -22.84
N ARG A 17 -1.28 -8.09 -22.97
CA ARG A 17 -1.69 -7.17 -21.88
C ARG A 17 -2.19 -7.92 -20.66
N ILE A 18 -3.06 -8.92 -20.84
CA ILE A 18 -3.60 -9.73 -19.73
C ILE A 18 -2.51 -10.52 -19.04
N LEU A 19 -1.61 -11.16 -19.81
CA LEU A 19 -0.50 -11.90 -19.24
C LEU A 19 0.44 -10.99 -18.43
N PHE A 20 0.69 -9.78 -18.92
CA PHE A 20 1.45 -8.77 -18.18
C PHE A 20 0.75 -8.36 -16.89
N THR A 21 -0.56 -8.08 -16.93
CA THR A 21 -1.33 -7.76 -15.71
C THR A 21 -1.31 -8.92 -14.70
N LEU A 22 -1.52 -10.15 -15.14
CA LEU A 22 -1.44 -11.34 -14.27
C LEU A 22 -0.04 -11.52 -13.68
N PHE A 23 1.01 -11.28 -14.48
CA PHE A 23 2.39 -11.30 -14.00
C PHE A 23 2.64 -10.24 -12.92
N MET A 24 2.17 -9.01 -13.13
CA MET A 24 2.30 -7.94 -12.14
C MET A 24 1.52 -8.23 -10.85
N LEU A 25 0.32 -8.84 -10.95
CA LEU A 25 -0.42 -9.32 -9.79
C LEU A 25 0.32 -10.44 -9.05
N ALA A 26 1.01 -11.33 -9.76
CA ALA A 26 1.85 -12.35 -9.14
C ALA A 26 3.04 -11.72 -8.39
N VAL A 27 3.71 -10.72 -8.97
CA VAL A 27 4.80 -9.96 -8.31
C VAL A 27 4.29 -9.27 -7.05
N TYR A 28 3.12 -8.61 -7.11
CA TYR A 28 2.46 -8.05 -5.94
C TYR A 28 2.26 -9.11 -4.85
N ARG A 29 1.73 -10.28 -5.24
CA ARG A 29 1.43 -11.35 -4.29
C ARG A 29 2.68 -11.89 -3.62
N VAL A 30 3.78 -12.05 -4.35
CA VAL A 30 5.08 -12.42 -3.78
C VAL A 30 5.54 -11.36 -2.78
N GLY A 31 5.40 -10.07 -3.10
CA GLY A 31 5.72 -8.97 -2.18
C GLY A 31 4.94 -9.02 -0.85
N CYS A 32 3.66 -9.42 -0.88
CA CYS A 32 2.85 -9.61 0.34
C CYS A 32 3.36 -10.74 1.26
N HIS A 33 4.21 -11.64 0.76
CA HIS A 33 4.80 -12.71 1.56
C HIS A 33 6.21 -12.39 2.08
N ILE A 34 6.79 -11.24 1.71
CA ILE A 34 8.10 -10.80 2.22
C ILE A 34 7.85 -10.01 3.51
N PRO A 35 8.21 -10.53 4.70
CA PRO A 35 7.98 -9.84 5.96
C PRO A 35 8.90 -8.64 6.12
N THR A 36 8.42 -7.61 6.81
CA THR A 36 9.23 -6.46 7.19
C THR A 36 10.28 -6.87 8.23
N PRO A 37 11.56 -6.49 8.09
CA PRO A 37 12.60 -6.85 9.03
C PRO A 37 12.32 -6.37 10.45
N GLY A 38 12.64 -7.20 11.45
CA GLY A 38 12.53 -6.84 12.87
C GLY A 38 11.18 -7.12 13.53
N ILE A 39 10.26 -7.80 12.83
CA ILE A 39 8.93 -8.18 13.34
C ILE A 39 8.85 -9.69 13.51
N ASP A 40 8.32 -10.15 14.64
CA ASP A 40 7.93 -11.54 14.84
C ASP A 40 6.55 -11.81 14.23
N GLY A 41 6.54 -12.47 13.08
CA GLY A 41 5.32 -12.82 12.34
C GLY A 41 4.40 -13.79 13.09
N ALA A 42 4.93 -14.66 13.96
CA ALA A 42 4.11 -15.59 14.75
C ALA A 42 3.38 -14.85 15.87
N ALA A 43 4.07 -13.94 16.57
CA ALA A 43 3.48 -13.08 17.59
C ALA A 43 2.40 -12.15 16.99
N LEU A 44 2.67 -11.59 15.81
CA LEU A 44 1.74 -10.74 15.08
C LEU A 44 0.50 -11.50 14.59
N SER A 45 0.68 -12.70 14.02
CA SER A 45 -0.44 -13.53 13.57
C SER A 45 -1.37 -13.88 14.74
N ALA A 46 -0.80 -14.22 15.91
CA ALA A 46 -1.58 -14.49 17.10
C ALA A 46 -2.38 -13.26 17.57
N PHE A 47 -1.80 -12.07 17.48
CA PHE A 47 -2.50 -10.81 17.78
C PHE A 47 -3.65 -10.54 16.80
N PHE A 48 -3.44 -10.72 15.49
CA PHE A 48 -4.48 -10.50 14.48
C PHE A 48 -5.60 -11.55 14.52
N SER A 49 -5.30 -12.80 14.86
CA SER A 49 -6.30 -13.84 15.06
C SER A 49 -7.26 -13.50 16.20
N ASP A 50 -6.77 -12.88 17.28
CA ASP A 50 -7.60 -12.39 18.38
C ASP A 50 -8.45 -11.17 18.00
N LYS A 51 -8.00 -10.36 17.03
CA LYS A 51 -8.65 -9.12 16.59
C LYS A 51 -9.38 -9.22 15.25
N GLN A 52 -9.60 -10.42 14.73
CA GLN A 52 -10.11 -10.64 13.37
C GLN A 52 -11.51 -10.05 13.11
N GLY A 53 -12.36 -9.95 14.15
CA GLY A 53 -13.69 -9.32 14.08
C GLY A 53 -13.70 -7.80 14.23
N SER A 54 -12.54 -7.15 14.37
CA SER A 54 -12.42 -5.70 14.58
C SER A 54 -12.16 -4.95 13.27
N LEU A 55 -12.15 -3.61 13.34
CA LEU A 55 -11.75 -2.75 12.23
C LEU A 55 -10.40 -3.13 11.61
N PHE A 56 -9.47 -3.69 12.42
CA PHE A 56 -8.17 -4.17 11.91
C PHE A 56 -8.31 -5.32 10.90
N GLY A 57 -9.30 -6.20 11.05
CA GLY A 57 -9.58 -7.26 10.09
C GLY A 57 -10.11 -6.71 8.76
N LEU A 58 -10.93 -5.65 8.80
CA LEU A 58 -11.38 -4.97 7.59
C LEU A 58 -10.20 -4.30 6.86
N PHE A 59 -9.31 -3.64 7.60
CA PHE A 59 -8.08 -3.06 7.04
C PHE A 59 -7.17 -4.12 6.39
N ASP A 60 -7.01 -5.30 7.02
CA ASP A 60 -6.21 -6.38 6.46
C ASP A 60 -6.80 -6.93 5.14
N MET A 61 -8.14 -7.01 5.04
CA MET A 61 -8.83 -7.41 3.81
C MET A 61 -8.52 -6.46 2.64
N PHE A 62 -8.47 -5.13 2.88
CA PHE A 62 -8.07 -4.16 1.86
C PHE A 62 -6.58 -4.23 1.51
N SER A 63 -5.73 -4.70 2.41
CA SER A 63 -4.31 -4.94 2.16
C SER A 63 -4.03 -6.29 1.48
N GLY A 64 -5.02 -7.17 1.37
CA GLY A 64 -4.87 -8.52 0.82
C GLY A 64 -4.10 -9.49 1.73
N GLY A 65 -4.12 -9.28 3.05
CA GLY A 65 -3.34 -10.05 4.03
C GLY A 65 -1.90 -9.56 4.22
N ALA A 66 -1.57 -8.39 3.67
CA ALA A 66 -0.23 -7.80 3.77
C ALA A 66 0.03 -7.19 5.15
N LEU A 67 -1.02 -6.77 5.86
CA LEU A 67 -0.94 -6.17 7.19
C LEU A 67 -0.82 -7.25 8.28
N SER A 68 -1.59 -8.33 8.19
CA SER A 68 -1.51 -9.46 9.14
C SER A 68 -0.16 -10.18 9.12
N ASN A 69 0.55 -10.15 7.98
CA ASN A 69 1.91 -10.65 7.86
C ASN A 69 2.99 -9.56 8.03
N MET A 70 2.59 -8.30 8.26
CA MET A 70 3.45 -7.11 8.23
C MET A 70 4.49 -7.17 7.10
N SER A 71 4.02 -7.40 5.89
CA SER A 71 4.87 -7.49 4.72
C SER A 71 5.43 -6.13 4.31
N VAL A 72 6.41 -6.12 3.40
CA VAL A 72 6.91 -4.88 2.79
C VAL A 72 5.81 -4.09 2.08
N MET A 73 4.71 -4.76 1.72
CA MET A 73 3.52 -4.18 1.08
C MET A 73 2.38 -3.88 2.07
N ALA A 74 2.63 -3.84 3.38
CA ALA A 74 1.58 -3.74 4.40
C ALA A 74 0.69 -2.48 4.27
N LEU A 75 1.25 -1.34 3.83
CA LEU A 75 0.49 -0.11 3.55
C LEU A 75 -0.39 -0.23 2.29
N GLY A 76 -0.02 -1.13 1.37
CA GLY A 76 -0.70 -1.31 0.09
C GLY A 76 -0.75 -0.03 -0.75
N ILE A 77 -1.82 0.11 -1.53
CA ILE A 77 -2.09 1.30 -2.35
C ILE A 77 -2.82 2.41 -1.57
N MET A 78 -3.14 2.19 -0.29
CA MET A 78 -3.95 3.12 0.51
C MET A 78 -3.34 4.53 0.61
N PRO A 79 -2.02 4.71 0.84
CA PRO A 79 -1.44 6.06 0.89
C PRO A 79 -1.65 6.85 -0.40
N TYR A 80 -1.65 6.15 -1.56
CA TYR A 80 -1.91 6.76 -2.86
C TYR A 80 -3.38 7.16 -3.02
N ILE A 81 -4.30 6.27 -2.64
CA ILE A 81 -5.74 6.57 -2.64
C ILE A 81 -6.00 7.80 -1.76
N SER A 82 -5.48 7.82 -0.53
CA SER A 82 -5.62 8.95 0.38
C SER A 82 -5.04 10.23 -0.18
N SER A 83 -3.82 10.20 -0.75
CA SER A 83 -3.21 11.37 -1.38
C SER A 83 -4.05 11.92 -2.53
N SER A 84 -4.62 11.02 -3.35
CA SER A 84 -5.45 11.41 -4.49
C SER A 84 -6.75 12.09 -4.06
N ILE A 85 -7.38 11.60 -2.98
CA ILE A 85 -8.59 12.21 -2.39
C ILE A 85 -8.26 13.57 -1.79
N ILE A 86 -7.15 13.69 -1.05
CA ILE A 86 -6.70 14.97 -0.50
C ILE A 86 -6.53 15.99 -1.61
N LEU A 87 -5.85 15.65 -2.70
CA LEU A 87 -5.66 16.59 -3.82
C LEU A 87 -6.97 16.89 -4.56
N GLN A 88 -7.86 15.91 -4.71
CA GLN A 88 -9.19 16.15 -5.28
C GLN A 88 -9.98 17.16 -4.44
N LEU A 89 -9.96 17.03 -3.11
CA LEU A 89 -10.61 17.99 -2.22
C LEU A 89 -9.91 19.36 -2.26
N LEU A 90 -8.58 19.39 -2.26
CA LEU A 90 -7.81 20.64 -2.38
C LEU A 90 -8.06 21.36 -3.71
N THR A 91 -8.41 20.67 -4.79
CA THR A 91 -8.78 21.33 -6.05
C THR A 91 -10.08 22.13 -5.96
N VAL A 92 -10.93 21.86 -4.97
CA VAL A 92 -12.17 22.63 -4.71
C VAL A 92 -11.88 23.86 -3.85
N VAL A 93 -10.92 23.75 -2.92
CA VAL A 93 -10.60 24.81 -1.96
C VAL A 93 -9.55 25.78 -2.50
N ILE A 94 -8.57 25.30 -3.26
CA ILE A 94 -7.42 26.08 -3.75
C ILE A 94 -7.61 26.43 -5.23
N PRO A 95 -7.83 27.70 -5.58
CA PRO A 95 -8.12 28.11 -6.96
C PRO A 95 -6.95 27.88 -7.92
N HIS A 96 -5.71 27.82 -7.42
CA HIS A 96 -4.55 27.45 -8.23
C HIS A 96 -4.61 26.00 -8.72
N LEU A 97 -4.98 25.07 -7.84
CA LEU A 97 -5.14 23.65 -8.19
C LEU A 97 -6.36 23.43 -9.09
N GLU A 98 -7.42 24.21 -8.91
CA GLU A 98 -8.57 24.21 -9.81
C GLU A 98 -8.19 24.64 -11.24
N LYS A 99 -7.38 25.71 -11.38
CA LYS A 99 -6.85 26.17 -12.67
C LYS A 99 -5.98 25.10 -13.32
N LEU A 100 -5.05 24.50 -12.58
CA LEU A 100 -4.25 23.36 -13.04
C LEU A 100 -5.14 22.22 -13.55
N LYS A 101 -6.22 21.88 -12.86
CA LYS A 101 -7.16 20.84 -13.34
C LYS A 101 -7.83 21.21 -14.67
N LYS A 102 -8.06 22.50 -14.93
CA LYS A 102 -8.68 23.03 -16.17
C LYS A 102 -7.68 23.17 -17.34
N GLU A 103 -6.38 23.15 -17.09
CA GLU A 103 -5.32 23.21 -18.13
C GLU A 103 -5.20 21.93 -18.99
N GLY A 104 -6.10 20.95 -18.81
CA GLY A 104 -6.14 19.73 -19.62
C GLY A 104 -5.05 18.72 -19.26
N GLU A 105 -4.35 18.19 -20.26
CA GLU A 105 -3.43 17.05 -20.06
C GLU A 105 -2.18 17.43 -19.25
N GLN A 106 -1.60 18.62 -19.49
CA GLN A 106 -0.41 19.09 -18.76
C GLN A 106 -0.72 19.32 -17.28
N GLY A 107 -1.86 19.93 -16.98
CA GLY A 107 -2.30 20.16 -15.61
C GLY A 107 -2.63 18.87 -14.85
N ARG A 108 -3.25 17.89 -15.52
CA ARG A 108 -3.44 16.54 -14.96
C ARG A 108 -2.11 15.87 -14.59
N LYS A 109 -1.09 15.96 -15.45
CA LYS A 109 0.26 15.41 -15.14
C LYS A 109 0.87 16.05 -13.89
N LYS A 110 0.73 17.37 -13.71
CA LYS A 110 1.20 18.05 -12.49
C LYS A 110 0.45 17.59 -11.24
N ILE A 111 -0.88 17.44 -11.32
CA ILE A 111 -1.68 16.93 -10.20
C ILE A 111 -1.24 15.51 -9.84
N THR A 112 -1.03 14.63 -10.83
CA THR A 112 -0.50 13.28 -10.59
C THR A 112 0.88 13.31 -9.91
N GLN A 113 1.79 14.20 -10.33
CA GLN A 113 3.08 14.37 -9.64
C GLN A 113 2.92 14.78 -8.18
N TYR A 114 2.01 15.73 -7.88
CA TYR A 114 1.70 16.08 -6.50
C TYR A 114 1.11 14.92 -5.72
N THR A 115 0.27 14.09 -6.33
CA THR A 115 -0.26 12.87 -5.71
C THR A 115 0.87 11.92 -5.37
N ARG A 116 1.85 11.72 -6.25
CA ARG A 116 3.02 10.88 -5.99
C ARG A 116 3.83 11.38 -4.79
N TYR A 117 4.12 12.68 -4.75
CA TYR A 117 4.85 13.27 -3.62
C TYR A 117 4.06 13.16 -2.31
N GLY A 118 2.75 13.44 -2.35
CA GLY A 118 1.87 13.30 -1.20
C GLY A 118 1.80 11.85 -0.71
N THR A 119 1.80 10.88 -1.62
CA THR A 119 1.83 9.44 -1.29
C THR A 119 3.07 9.06 -0.51
N VAL A 120 4.26 9.51 -0.94
CA VAL A 120 5.52 9.22 -0.24
C VAL A 120 5.52 9.84 1.15
N ILE A 121 5.11 11.11 1.27
CA ILE A 121 5.04 11.82 2.56
C ILE A 121 4.06 11.10 3.52
N LEU A 122 2.87 10.74 3.03
CA LEU A 122 1.89 10.01 3.82
C LEU A 122 2.41 8.64 4.24
N SER A 123 3.11 7.93 3.35
CA SER A 123 3.70 6.62 3.65
C SER A 123 4.75 6.71 4.74
N ILE A 124 5.56 7.78 4.75
CA ILE A 124 6.56 8.02 5.80
C ILE A 124 5.87 8.25 7.15
N VAL A 125 4.87 9.12 7.19
CA VAL A 125 4.13 9.44 8.43
C VAL A 125 3.36 8.24 8.94
N GLN A 126 2.63 7.53 8.08
CA GLN A 126 1.87 6.33 8.44
C GLN A 126 2.81 5.19 8.84
N GLY A 127 3.89 4.97 8.09
CA GLY A 127 4.90 3.96 8.41
C GLY A 127 5.57 4.21 9.75
N PHE A 128 5.83 5.48 10.10
CA PHE A 128 6.33 5.84 11.43
C PHE A 128 5.30 5.54 12.53
N GLY A 129 4.05 5.91 12.31
CA GLY A 129 2.95 5.62 13.25
C GLY A 129 2.79 4.11 13.49
N ILE A 130 2.87 3.30 12.43
CA ILE A 130 2.84 1.84 12.50
C ILE A 130 4.07 1.32 13.26
N ALA A 131 5.28 1.79 12.95
CA ALA A 131 6.49 1.34 13.62
C ALA A 131 6.44 1.58 15.13
N VAL A 132 6.02 2.78 15.56
CA VAL A 132 5.83 3.09 16.98
C VAL A 132 4.69 2.27 17.60
N GLY A 133 3.60 2.06 16.86
CA GLY A 133 2.49 1.22 17.31
C GLY A 133 2.92 -0.23 17.57
N LEU A 134 3.66 -0.83 16.64
CA LEU A 134 4.14 -2.21 16.72
C LEU A 134 5.14 -2.42 17.86
N GLU A 135 6.01 -1.45 18.12
CA GLU A 135 6.93 -1.50 19.28
C GLU A 135 6.19 -1.60 20.62
N ASN A 136 5.02 -0.97 20.72
CA ASN A 136 4.20 -0.97 21.95
C ASN A 136 3.20 -2.13 21.99
N MET A 137 3.15 -2.98 20.95
CA MET A 137 2.23 -4.11 20.88
C MET A 137 2.88 -5.39 21.39
N SER A 138 2.08 -6.17 22.12
CA SER A 138 2.44 -7.51 22.59
C SER A 138 1.32 -8.50 22.22
N SER A 139 1.73 -9.71 21.87
CA SER A 139 0.83 -10.83 21.64
C SER A 139 0.06 -11.18 22.94
N PRO A 140 -1.14 -11.79 22.86
CA PRO A 140 -1.88 -12.27 24.04
C PRO A 140 -1.04 -13.16 24.99
N GLY A 141 0.01 -13.82 24.47
CA GLY A 141 0.97 -14.62 25.24
C GLY A 141 2.16 -13.85 25.82
N GLY A 142 2.17 -12.50 25.74
CA GLY A 142 3.23 -11.64 26.29
C GLY A 142 4.49 -11.52 25.40
N ALA A 143 4.54 -12.19 24.26
CA ALA A 143 5.63 -12.04 23.30
C ALA A 143 5.56 -10.66 22.62
N MET A 144 6.68 -9.92 22.64
CA MET A 144 6.79 -8.64 21.95
C MET A 144 6.79 -8.85 20.44
N ILE A 145 5.99 -8.07 19.72
CA ILE A 145 5.94 -8.13 18.25
C ILE A 145 7.26 -7.63 17.65
N VAL A 146 7.94 -6.70 18.33
CA VAL A 146 9.25 -6.17 17.95
C VAL A 146 10.26 -6.58 19.03
N PRO A 147 11.10 -7.61 18.78
CA PRO A 147 12.05 -8.11 19.78
C PRO A 147 13.17 -7.10 20.10
N VAL A 148 13.58 -6.30 19.12
CA VAL A 148 14.62 -5.27 19.24
C VAL A 148 14.05 -3.94 18.71
N GLY A 149 13.50 -3.14 19.62
CA GLY A 149 12.94 -1.82 19.29
C GLY A 149 14.00 -0.72 19.18
N GLY A 150 13.54 0.50 18.93
CA GLY A 150 14.35 1.72 18.93
C GLY A 150 14.44 2.39 17.57
N TRP A 151 15.22 3.48 17.48
CA TRP A 151 15.32 4.29 16.27
C TRP A 151 15.78 3.50 15.03
N GLY A 152 16.59 2.46 15.20
CA GLY A 152 17.01 1.57 14.12
C GLY A 152 15.82 0.81 13.51
N PHE A 153 14.97 0.21 14.34
CA PHE A 153 13.75 -0.48 13.89
C PHE A 153 12.77 0.50 13.23
N ARG A 154 12.55 1.67 13.85
CA ARG A 154 11.64 2.68 13.32
C ARG A 154 12.03 3.13 11.92
N LEU A 155 13.29 3.54 11.74
CA LEU A 155 13.78 3.99 10.42
C LEU A 155 13.75 2.86 9.39
N LEU A 156 14.17 1.65 9.76
CA LEU A 156 14.13 0.50 8.87
C LEU A 156 12.70 0.18 8.41
N THR A 157 11.74 0.20 9.33
CA THR A 157 10.32 -0.03 9.05
C THR A 157 9.75 1.06 8.15
N VAL A 158 10.01 2.34 8.46
CA VAL A 158 9.55 3.47 7.63
C VAL A 158 10.09 3.36 6.20
N ILE A 159 11.39 3.10 6.04
CA ILE A 159 12.02 2.96 4.73
C ILE A 159 11.42 1.76 3.97
N THR A 160 11.25 0.63 4.64
CA THR A 160 10.71 -0.60 4.03
C THR A 160 9.28 -0.39 3.54
N LEU A 161 8.40 0.14 4.39
CA LEU A 161 7.00 0.39 4.05
C LEU A 161 6.87 1.49 2.98
N THR A 162 7.68 2.54 3.05
CA THR A 162 7.66 3.60 2.03
C THR A 162 8.16 3.08 0.68
N ALA A 163 9.23 2.27 0.67
CA ALA A 163 9.75 1.65 -0.54
C ALA A 163 8.73 0.67 -1.17
N GLY A 164 8.06 -0.14 -0.35
CA GLY A 164 6.99 -1.03 -0.79
C GLY A 164 5.84 -0.26 -1.45
N THR A 165 5.32 0.77 -0.79
CA THR A 165 4.25 1.62 -1.36
C THR A 165 4.70 2.31 -2.65
N ALA A 166 5.93 2.84 -2.70
CA ALA A 166 6.45 3.48 -3.91
C ALA A 166 6.57 2.48 -5.07
N PHE A 167 6.96 1.24 -4.80
CA PHE A 167 6.99 0.17 -5.79
C PHE A 167 5.59 -0.19 -6.28
N LEU A 168 4.59 -0.26 -5.39
CA LEU A 168 3.20 -0.52 -5.78
C LEU A 168 2.61 0.59 -6.62
N MET A 169 2.90 1.84 -6.26
CA MET A 169 2.50 2.99 -7.05
C MET A 169 3.10 2.91 -8.47
N TRP A 170 4.37 2.52 -8.59
CA TRP A 170 5.00 2.31 -9.89
C TRP A 170 4.39 1.15 -10.68
N LEU A 171 4.05 0.04 -10.02
CA LEU A 171 3.43 -1.14 -10.67
C LEU A 171 2.01 -0.86 -11.15
N GLY A 172 1.28 0.02 -10.46
CA GLY A 172 -0.09 0.40 -10.79
C GLY A 172 -0.23 1.44 -11.91
N GLU A 173 0.86 2.11 -12.28
CA GLU A 173 0.93 3.09 -13.38
C GLU A 173 1.26 2.45 -14.73
#